data_AF-A0A454XPS7-F1
#
_entry.id   AF-A0A454XPS7-F1
#
_cell.length_a   1.000
_cell.length_b   1.000
_cell.length_c   1.000
_cell.angle_alpha   90.00
_cell.angle_beta   90.00
_cell.angle_gamma   90.00
#
_symmetry.space_group_name_H-M   'P 1'
#
loop_
_entity.id
_entity.type
_entity.pdbx_description
1 polymer ?
#
loop_
_entity_poly.entity_id
_entity_poly.type
_entity_poly.pdbx_seq_one_letter_code
_entity_poly.pdbx_strand_id
1 'polypeptide(L)'
;MDILALPDVFKQKLMRKMKIKDRLRMRLTCRAFEKLVADSHAGYFQDGFLSTKYPDDPKDSTLRLVIGDRKFHDSRKAGLDAFLALRNRLFTGITFGRWEFRLSDSELKTPFLNEFAKSFKAETFVFEVNSRAHYKFALDWSAEHPGNKLFFDVGFLPKIDLLRALPRLEDLQITTPIRYRIGFSDQYVRTTEISADLFFELLGAHQNVHLDNVALTPGELDRTLQIIEEDPTERLIHLGVKRSMLAKWMNGIGITKDMEAGDCSGEFEVVNEMKSRQMIELRYRRASIWIERFDWTSDEQPCHVELQNIPDPMGTMLQQLQQHMHGFLV
;
A
#
# COMPACT_ATOMS: atom_id res chain seq x y z
N MET A 1 -26.87 5.70 -38.26
CA MET A 1 -27.16 4.45 -37.51
C MET A 1 -27.27 4.82 -36.05
N ASP A 2 -28.37 4.48 -35.39
CA ASP A 2 -28.58 4.81 -33.98
C ASP A 2 -27.89 3.75 -33.10
N ILE A 3 -26.76 4.13 -32.48
CA ILE A 3 -25.99 3.25 -31.59
C ILE A 3 -26.83 2.83 -30.38
N LEU A 4 -27.74 3.68 -29.91
CA LEU A 4 -28.55 3.42 -28.71
C LEU A 4 -29.64 2.39 -28.98
N ALA A 5 -30.08 2.26 -30.24
CA ALA A 5 -31.05 1.26 -30.69
C ALA A 5 -30.45 -0.15 -30.86
N LEU A 6 -29.13 -0.32 -30.72
CA LEU A 6 -28.50 -1.64 -30.79
C LEU A 6 -28.91 -2.52 -29.59
N PRO A 7 -29.00 -3.86 -29.77
CA PRO A 7 -29.18 -4.78 -28.64
C PRO A 7 -28.03 -4.69 -27.64
N ASP A 8 -28.32 -4.96 -26.36
CA ASP A 8 -27.35 -4.77 -25.25
C ASP A 8 -26.06 -5.57 -25.43
N VAL A 9 -26.13 -6.78 -25.96
CA VAL A 9 -24.95 -7.62 -26.24
C VAL A 9 -23.99 -6.94 -27.21
N PHE A 10 -24.51 -6.26 -28.25
CA PHE A 10 -23.68 -5.53 -29.20
C PHE A 10 -23.12 -4.25 -28.60
N LYS A 11 -23.93 -3.53 -27.81
CA LYS A 11 -23.50 -2.36 -27.05
C LYS A 11 -22.33 -2.69 -26.11
N GLN A 12 -22.43 -3.77 -25.34
CA GLN A 12 -21.35 -4.23 -24.46
C GLN A 12 -20.10 -4.62 -25.24
N LYS A 13 -20.24 -5.37 -26.35
CA LYS A 13 -19.11 -5.72 -27.22
C LYS A 13 -18.43 -4.49 -27.81
N LEU A 14 -19.21 -3.52 -28.27
CA LEU A 14 -18.71 -2.24 -28.78
C LEU A 14 -17.94 -1.51 -27.69
N MET A 15 -18.55 -1.33 -26.51
CA MET A 15 -17.91 -0.67 -25.37
C MET A 15 -16.58 -1.34 -25.05
N ARG A 16 -16.53 -2.67 -24.91
CA ARG A 16 -15.30 -3.44 -24.66
C ARG A 16 -14.16 -3.16 -25.65
N LYS A 17 -14.47 -2.87 -26.91
CA LYS A 17 -13.48 -2.54 -27.95
C LYS A 17 -13.05 -1.06 -27.95
N MET A 18 -13.84 -0.18 -27.34
CA MET A 18 -13.50 1.24 -27.26
C MET A 18 -12.45 1.51 -26.20
N LYS A 19 -11.52 2.42 -26.51
CA LYS A 19 -10.56 2.94 -25.54
C LYS A 19 -11.29 3.73 -24.47
N ILE A 20 -10.78 3.71 -23.25
CA ILE A 20 -11.40 4.40 -22.11
C ILE A 20 -11.58 5.90 -22.36
N LYS A 21 -10.63 6.53 -23.06
CA LYS A 21 -10.73 7.94 -23.47
C LYS A 21 -11.99 8.22 -24.28
N ASP A 22 -12.33 7.33 -25.20
CA ASP A 22 -13.51 7.50 -26.07
C ASP A 22 -14.79 7.24 -25.27
N ARG A 23 -14.77 6.26 -24.36
CA ARG A 23 -15.87 6.01 -23.42
C ARG A 23 -16.14 7.20 -22.49
N LEU A 24 -15.09 7.83 -21.95
CA LEU A 24 -15.22 9.04 -21.13
C LEU A 24 -15.76 10.22 -21.95
N ARG A 25 -15.33 10.39 -23.21
CA ARG A 25 -15.90 11.40 -24.11
C ARG A 25 -17.37 11.14 -24.44
N MET A 26 -17.74 9.88 -24.67
CA MET A 26 -19.13 9.50 -24.90
C MET A 26 -20.02 9.84 -23.70
N ARG A 27 -19.55 9.62 -22.47
CA ARG A 27 -20.27 10.01 -21.24
C ARG A 27 -20.63 11.48 -21.19
N LEU A 28 -19.76 12.33 -21.73
CA LEU A 28 -19.98 13.78 -21.77
C LEU A 28 -21.00 14.20 -22.83
N THR A 29 -21.34 13.33 -23.79
CA THR A 29 -22.21 13.67 -24.94
C THR A 29 -23.67 13.86 -24.53
N CYS A 30 -24.31 12.86 -23.91
CA CYS A 30 -25.69 12.96 -23.42
C CYS A 30 -25.97 11.91 -22.32
N ARG A 31 -27.12 12.04 -21.62
CA ARG A 31 -27.50 11.11 -20.53
C ARG A 31 -27.64 9.65 -20.97
N ALA A 32 -28.08 9.41 -22.22
CA ALA A 32 -28.20 8.04 -22.73
C ALA A 32 -26.84 7.38 -22.93
N PHE A 33 -25.85 8.11 -23.44
CA PHE A 33 -24.48 7.60 -23.55
C PHE A 33 -23.79 7.48 -22.19
N GLU A 34 -24.06 8.39 -21.26
CA GLU A 34 -23.60 8.26 -19.88
C GLU A 34 -24.07 6.93 -19.26
N LYS A 35 -25.38 6.67 -19.32
CA LYS A 35 -25.97 5.42 -18.81
C LYS A 35 -25.39 4.20 -19.52
N LEU A 36 -25.27 4.25 -20.84
CA LEU A 36 -24.69 3.17 -21.64
C LEU A 36 -23.28 2.78 -21.18
N VAL A 37 -22.42 3.78 -20.93
CA VAL A 37 -21.04 3.53 -20.50
C VAL A 37 -20.97 3.19 -19.01
N ALA A 38 -21.90 3.66 -18.18
CA ALA A 38 -22.00 3.28 -16.77
C ALA A 38 -22.39 1.81 -16.59
N ASP A 39 -23.39 1.36 -17.35
CA ASP A 39 -23.97 0.01 -17.24
C ASP A 39 -23.07 -1.08 -17.85
N SER A 40 -21.99 -0.72 -18.56
CA SER A 40 -21.14 -1.66 -19.31
C SER A 40 -19.78 -1.98 -18.69
N HIS A 41 -19.58 -1.67 -17.39
CA HIS A 41 -18.27 -1.61 -16.72
C HIS A 41 -17.34 -0.65 -17.48
N ALA A 42 -17.32 0.59 -17.03
CA ALA A 42 -16.71 1.72 -17.70
C ALA A 42 -15.25 1.46 -18.09
N GLY A 43 -14.51 0.77 -17.22
CA GLY A 43 -13.13 0.37 -17.40
C GLY A 43 -12.52 -0.07 -16.07
N TYR A 44 -11.34 -0.67 -16.15
CA TYR A 44 -10.48 -0.93 -15.00
C TYR A 44 -9.21 -0.09 -15.15
N PHE A 45 -8.76 0.53 -14.08
CA PHE A 45 -7.46 1.17 -13.98
C PHE A 45 -6.66 0.48 -12.89
N GLN A 46 -5.38 0.22 -13.15
CA GLN A 46 -4.51 -0.32 -12.10
C GLN A 46 -4.43 0.64 -10.92
N ASP A 47 -4.18 1.93 -11.21
CA ASP A 47 -3.95 2.95 -10.20
C ASP A 47 -4.73 4.25 -10.47
N GLY A 48 -5.12 4.91 -9.39
CA GLY A 48 -5.61 6.28 -9.38
C GLY A 48 -5.32 6.96 -8.06
N PHE A 49 -5.25 8.29 -8.07
CA PHE A 49 -5.09 9.05 -6.83
C PHE A 49 -5.70 10.43 -6.89
N LEU A 50 -6.15 10.89 -5.73
CA LEU A 50 -6.51 12.28 -5.46
C LEU A 50 -5.44 12.90 -4.57
N SER A 51 -4.91 14.06 -4.96
CA SER A 51 -3.95 14.80 -4.16
C SER A 51 -4.30 16.28 -4.07
N THR A 52 -4.05 16.88 -2.91
CA THR A 52 -4.07 18.34 -2.70
C THR A 52 -2.68 18.89 -2.42
N LYS A 53 -1.64 18.09 -2.67
CA LYS A 53 -0.25 18.43 -2.41
C LYS A 53 0.48 18.55 -3.74
N TYR A 54 1.03 19.72 -4.04
CA TYR A 54 2.00 19.84 -5.10
C TYR A 54 3.38 19.41 -4.58
N PRO A 55 4.09 18.49 -5.27
CA PRO A 55 5.44 18.09 -4.85
C PRO A 55 6.43 19.27 -4.86
N ASP A 56 6.24 20.21 -5.78
CA ASP A 56 7.21 21.26 -6.09
C ASP A 56 6.85 22.64 -5.51
N ASP A 57 5.59 22.85 -5.08
CA ASP A 57 5.17 24.09 -4.41
C ASP A 57 4.17 23.78 -3.28
N PRO A 58 4.61 23.74 -2.00
CA PRO A 58 3.72 23.50 -0.87
C PRO A 58 2.71 24.64 -0.62
N LYS A 59 2.78 25.75 -1.36
CA LYS A 59 1.78 26.82 -1.33
C LYS A 59 0.70 26.67 -2.40
N ASP A 60 0.88 25.75 -3.35
CA ASP A 60 -0.11 25.48 -4.38
C ASP A 60 -1.16 24.50 -3.87
N SER A 61 -2.35 25.04 -3.59
CA SER A 61 -3.56 24.34 -3.15
C SER A 61 -4.35 23.76 -4.34
N THR A 62 -3.65 23.28 -5.37
CA THR A 62 -4.32 22.70 -6.54
C THR A 62 -4.80 21.29 -6.23
N LEU A 63 -6.08 21.04 -6.53
CA LEU A 63 -6.60 19.69 -6.56
C LEU A 63 -6.02 18.99 -7.78
N ARG A 64 -5.37 17.86 -7.54
CA ARG A 64 -4.85 16.98 -8.57
C ARG A 64 -5.58 15.64 -8.52
N LEU A 65 -6.08 15.23 -9.68
CA LEU A 65 -6.63 13.89 -9.86
C LEU A 65 -5.84 13.16 -10.94
N VAL A 66 -5.45 11.93 -10.65
CA VAL A 66 -4.75 11.08 -11.60
C VAL A 66 -5.47 9.76 -11.75
N ILE A 67 -5.66 9.33 -12.99
CA ILE A 67 -6.37 8.12 -13.38
C ILE A 67 -5.54 7.48 -14.49
N GLY A 68 -4.80 6.42 -14.18
CA GLY A 68 -3.83 5.83 -15.12
C GLY A 68 -2.86 6.89 -15.69
N ASP A 69 -2.87 7.07 -17.01
CA ASP A 69 -2.00 8.03 -17.73
C ASP A 69 -2.49 9.48 -17.70
N ARG A 70 -3.67 9.76 -17.13
CA ARG A 70 -4.32 11.07 -17.17
C ARG A 70 -4.11 11.84 -15.88
N LYS A 71 -3.80 13.13 -16.02
CA LYS A 71 -3.68 14.09 -14.92
C LYS A 71 -4.68 15.21 -15.15
N PHE A 72 -5.47 15.50 -14.13
CA PHE A 72 -6.37 16.65 -14.07
C PHE A 72 -5.85 17.57 -12.98
N HIS A 73 -5.73 18.85 -13.31
CA HIS A 73 -5.27 19.88 -12.39
C HIS A 73 -6.33 20.97 -12.36
N ASP A 74 -6.81 21.30 -11.17
CA ASP A 74 -7.69 22.44 -10.98
C ASP A 74 -7.16 23.35 -9.88
N SER A 75 -6.99 24.62 -10.23
CA SER A 75 -6.42 25.65 -9.36
C SER A 75 -7.46 26.47 -8.61
N ARG A 76 -8.77 26.17 -8.75
CA ARG A 76 -9.82 26.96 -8.10
C ARG A 76 -10.98 26.14 -7.54
N LYS A 77 -11.51 26.62 -6.43
CA LYS A 77 -12.73 26.15 -5.76
C LYS A 77 -13.95 26.04 -6.69
N ALA A 78 -14.09 26.95 -7.66
CA ALA A 78 -15.17 26.92 -8.65
C ALA A 78 -15.03 25.80 -9.70
N GLY A 79 -13.79 25.39 -9.99
CA GLY A 79 -13.52 24.28 -10.89
C GLY A 79 -13.78 22.93 -10.22
N LEU A 80 -13.55 22.82 -8.90
CA LEU A 80 -13.95 21.67 -8.10
C LEU A 80 -15.46 21.39 -8.18
N ASP A 81 -16.33 22.41 -8.08
CA ASP A 81 -17.78 22.23 -8.17
C ASP A 81 -18.24 21.78 -9.57
N ALA A 82 -17.63 22.34 -10.63
CA ALA A 82 -17.89 21.92 -12.01
C ALA A 82 -17.37 20.49 -12.28
N PHE A 83 -16.20 20.15 -11.74
CA PHE A 83 -15.63 18.82 -11.77
C PHE A 83 -16.51 17.82 -10.99
N LEU A 84 -17.06 18.23 -9.85
CA LEU A 84 -18.01 17.47 -9.04
C LEU A 84 -19.32 17.19 -9.79
N ALA A 85 -19.84 18.17 -10.52
CA ALA A 85 -21.01 17.98 -11.38
C ALA A 85 -20.75 16.94 -12.49
N LEU A 86 -19.50 16.79 -12.92
CA LEU A 86 -19.07 15.77 -13.89
C LEU A 86 -18.71 14.42 -13.22
N ARG A 87 -18.59 14.36 -11.89
CA ARG A 87 -18.10 13.18 -11.15
C ARG A 87 -18.96 11.94 -11.39
N ASN A 88 -20.26 12.02 -11.15
CA ASN A 88 -21.14 10.85 -11.36
C ASN A 88 -21.07 10.38 -12.82
N ARG A 89 -21.02 11.32 -13.77
CA ARG A 89 -20.95 10.98 -15.19
C ARG A 89 -19.63 10.28 -15.54
N LEU A 90 -18.51 10.71 -14.98
CA LEU A 90 -17.18 10.23 -15.34
C LEU A 90 -16.75 8.97 -14.59
N PHE A 91 -17.12 8.82 -13.31
CA PHE A 91 -16.55 7.77 -12.45
C PHE A 91 -17.44 6.55 -12.25
N THR A 92 -18.77 6.69 -12.41
CA THR A 92 -19.69 5.58 -12.16
C THR A 92 -19.34 4.37 -13.01
N GLY A 93 -19.19 3.20 -12.38
CA GLY A 93 -18.85 1.95 -13.06
C GLY A 93 -17.37 1.80 -13.46
N ILE A 94 -16.48 2.69 -13.02
CA ILE A 94 -15.02 2.48 -13.05
C ILE A 94 -14.61 1.68 -11.81
N THR A 95 -13.71 0.72 -12.01
CA THR A 95 -13.02 0.00 -10.94
C THR A 95 -11.53 0.35 -10.97
N PHE A 96 -10.95 0.56 -9.81
CA PHE A 96 -9.52 0.76 -9.61
C PHE A 96 -8.94 -0.45 -8.89
N GLY A 97 -7.71 -0.87 -9.23
CA GLY A 97 -6.96 -1.79 -8.39
C GLY A 97 -6.58 -1.08 -7.09
N ARG A 98 -5.90 0.05 -7.22
CA ARG A 98 -5.46 0.88 -6.10
C ARG A 98 -5.97 2.31 -6.26
N TRP A 99 -6.60 2.85 -5.20
CA TRP A 99 -6.98 4.26 -5.12
C TRP A 99 -6.34 4.95 -3.94
N GLU A 100 -5.61 6.04 -4.15
CA GLU A 100 -4.85 6.72 -3.10
C GLU A 100 -5.36 8.13 -2.79
N PHE A 101 -5.43 8.47 -1.50
CA PHE A 101 -5.72 9.81 -0.99
C PHE A 101 -4.45 10.45 -0.42
N ARG A 102 -3.93 11.47 -1.10
CA ARG A 102 -2.75 12.26 -0.73
C ARG A 102 -3.13 13.67 -0.31
N LEU A 103 -3.62 13.77 0.92
CA LEU A 103 -4.25 14.99 1.43
C LEU A 103 -3.22 15.93 2.08
N SER A 104 -3.55 17.21 2.10
CA SER A 104 -2.92 18.25 2.91
C SER A 104 -3.90 18.72 3.98
N ASP A 105 -3.38 19.23 5.10
CA ASP A 105 -4.19 19.61 6.27
C ASP A 105 -5.21 20.73 5.99
N SER A 106 -5.09 21.46 4.88
CA SER A 106 -5.76 22.74 4.67
C SER A 106 -7.11 22.71 3.94
N GLU A 107 -7.50 21.65 3.19
CA GLU A 107 -8.43 21.91 2.07
C GLU A 107 -9.61 20.98 1.82
N LEU A 108 -9.56 19.69 2.18
CA LEU A 108 -10.67 18.79 1.84
C LEU A 108 -11.47 18.35 3.08
N LYS A 109 -12.76 18.66 3.06
CA LYS A 109 -13.69 18.22 4.09
C LYS A 109 -14.00 16.72 3.91
N THR A 110 -13.95 15.95 5.00
CA THR A 110 -14.32 14.52 5.07
C THR A 110 -15.56 14.15 4.24
N PRO A 111 -16.70 14.89 4.29
CA PRO A 111 -17.89 14.52 3.53
C PRO A 111 -17.68 14.53 2.01
N PHE A 112 -16.82 15.42 1.50
CA PHE A 112 -16.50 15.44 0.07
C PHE A 112 -15.79 14.16 -0.37
N LEU A 113 -14.81 13.69 0.42
CA LEU A 113 -14.04 12.51 0.10
C LEU A 113 -14.90 11.24 0.19
N ASN A 114 -15.77 11.15 1.19
CA ASN A 114 -16.72 10.04 1.34
C ASN A 114 -17.66 9.99 0.13
N GLU A 115 -18.24 11.13 -0.25
CA GLU A 115 -19.05 11.19 -1.45
C GLU A 115 -18.23 10.82 -2.69
N PHE A 116 -17.02 11.35 -2.85
CA PHE A 116 -16.18 11.09 -4.01
C PHE A 116 -15.88 9.60 -4.18
N ALA A 117 -15.53 8.92 -3.09
CA ALA A 117 -15.26 7.48 -3.07
C ALA A 117 -16.48 6.64 -3.50
N LYS A 118 -17.72 7.07 -3.23
CA LYS A 118 -18.94 6.37 -3.67
C LYS A 118 -19.11 6.33 -5.19
N SER A 119 -18.39 7.16 -5.93
CA SER A 119 -18.57 7.26 -7.38
C SER A 119 -17.83 6.18 -8.18
N PHE A 120 -16.95 5.40 -7.55
CA PHE A 120 -16.18 4.32 -8.18
C PHE A 120 -16.00 3.14 -7.21
N LYS A 121 -15.44 2.04 -7.72
CA LYS A 121 -14.97 0.94 -6.88
C LYS A 121 -13.45 0.96 -6.85
N ALA A 122 -12.84 0.61 -5.72
CA ALA A 122 -11.43 0.28 -5.67
C ALA A 122 -11.26 -1.06 -4.95
N GLU A 123 -10.33 -1.88 -5.41
CA GLU A 123 -9.97 -3.13 -4.73
C GLU A 123 -9.26 -2.79 -3.41
N THR A 124 -8.34 -1.83 -3.44
CA THR A 124 -7.63 -1.30 -2.27
C THR A 124 -7.68 0.23 -2.20
N PHE A 125 -8.02 0.76 -1.02
CA PHE A 125 -7.91 2.18 -0.71
C PHE A 125 -6.66 2.47 0.10
N VAL A 126 -5.89 3.46 -0.34
CA VAL A 126 -4.64 3.87 0.28
C VAL A 126 -4.77 5.27 0.86
N PHE A 127 -4.34 5.45 2.10
CA PHE A 127 -4.37 6.73 2.80
C PHE A 127 -2.95 7.15 3.15
N GLU A 128 -2.49 8.26 2.58
CA GLU A 128 -1.23 8.91 3.00
C GLU A 128 -1.51 9.77 4.24
N VAL A 129 -1.07 9.29 5.40
CA VAL A 129 -1.39 9.84 6.71
C VAL A 129 -0.18 10.57 7.30
N ASN A 130 -0.10 11.86 6.97
CA ASN A 130 0.99 12.74 7.43
C ASN A 130 0.63 13.59 8.65
N SER A 131 -0.62 13.55 9.11
CA SER A 131 -1.08 14.32 10.27
C SER A 131 -2.12 13.56 11.08
N ARG A 132 -2.39 14.03 12.30
CA ARG A 132 -3.47 13.48 13.14
C ARG A 132 -4.85 13.67 12.51
N ALA A 133 -5.05 14.74 11.73
CA ALA A 133 -6.30 14.99 11.04
C ALA A 133 -6.53 13.96 9.92
N HIS A 134 -5.50 13.66 9.13
CA HIS A 134 -5.56 12.61 8.11
C HIS A 134 -5.80 11.24 8.74
N TYR A 135 -5.16 10.96 9.88
CA TYR A 135 -5.34 9.71 10.61
C TYR A 135 -6.79 9.53 11.05
N LYS A 136 -7.38 10.56 11.66
CA LYS A 136 -8.79 10.54 12.05
C LYS A 136 -9.70 10.35 10.84
N PHE A 137 -9.44 11.05 9.74
CA PHE A 137 -10.21 10.89 8.51
C PHE A 137 -10.16 9.45 7.98
N ALA A 138 -8.97 8.85 7.90
CA ALA A 138 -8.80 7.48 7.43
C ALA A 138 -9.54 6.48 8.33
N LEU A 139 -9.51 6.69 9.65
CA LEU A 139 -10.29 5.90 10.61
C LEU A 139 -11.80 6.05 10.40
N ASP A 140 -12.31 7.28 10.35
CA ASP A 140 -13.74 7.56 10.14
C ASP A 140 -14.21 6.93 8.82
N TRP A 141 -13.41 7.06 7.75
CA TRP A 141 -13.71 6.47 6.45
C TRP A 141 -13.75 4.93 6.51
N SER A 142 -12.77 4.31 7.19
CA SER A 142 -12.72 2.85 7.35
C SER A 142 -13.92 2.29 8.10
N ALA A 143 -14.42 3.02 9.11
CA ALA A 143 -15.60 2.63 9.87
C ALA A 143 -16.88 2.72 9.02
N GLU A 144 -16.97 3.68 8.11
CA GLU A 144 -18.10 3.82 7.18
C GLU A 144 -18.09 2.80 6.03
N HIS A 145 -16.95 2.17 5.74
CA HIS A 145 -16.78 1.25 4.62
C HIS A 145 -16.15 -0.09 5.05
N PRO A 146 -16.80 -0.83 5.97
CA PRO A 146 -16.28 -2.11 6.44
C PRO A 146 -16.24 -3.12 5.28
N GLY A 147 -15.10 -3.77 5.08
CA GLY A 147 -14.90 -4.78 4.04
C GLY A 147 -14.11 -4.32 2.82
N ASN A 148 -13.83 -3.01 2.69
CA ASN A 148 -12.83 -2.55 1.73
C ASN A 148 -11.42 -2.95 2.22
N LYS A 149 -10.53 -3.29 1.28
CA LYS A 149 -9.11 -3.45 1.60
C LYS A 149 -8.49 -2.07 1.82
N LEU A 150 -7.69 -1.99 2.87
CA LEU A 150 -7.13 -0.73 3.34
C LEU A 150 -5.62 -0.85 3.46
N PHE A 151 -4.94 0.19 2.98
CA PHE A 151 -3.53 0.43 3.19
C PHE A 151 -3.35 1.82 3.82
N PHE A 152 -2.75 1.88 5.00
CA PHE A 152 -2.36 3.14 5.63
C PHE A 152 -0.86 3.36 5.48
N ASP A 153 -0.46 4.45 4.83
CA ASP A 153 0.94 4.90 4.74
C ASP A 153 1.14 6.10 5.68
N VAL A 154 1.65 5.83 6.88
CA VAL A 154 1.72 6.79 7.97
C VAL A 154 3.13 7.39 8.05
N GLY A 155 3.24 8.70 7.80
CA GLY A 155 4.49 9.46 7.80
C GLY A 155 5.00 9.88 9.19
N PHE A 156 4.47 9.28 10.27
CA PHE A 156 4.85 9.54 11.66
C PHE A 156 4.46 8.34 12.53
N LEU A 157 5.01 8.22 13.75
CA LEU A 157 4.55 7.23 14.73
C LEU A 157 3.35 7.79 15.53
N PRO A 158 2.12 7.27 15.34
CA PRO A 158 0.97 7.69 16.13
C PRO A 158 1.12 7.27 17.59
N LYS A 159 0.28 7.84 18.47
CA LYS A 159 0.19 7.35 19.85
C LYS A 159 -0.25 5.88 19.86
N ILE A 160 0.27 5.10 20.81
CA ILE A 160 -0.02 3.66 20.92
C ILE A 160 -1.53 3.38 20.93
N ASP A 161 -2.33 4.15 21.69
CA ASP A 161 -3.78 3.96 21.74
C ASP A 161 -4.47 4.16 20.38
N LEU A 162 -3.91 5.03 19.52
CA LEU A 162 -4.42 5.24 18.17
C LEU A 162 -4.06 4.08 17.25
N LEU A 163 -2.86 3.52 17.40
CA LEU A 163 -2.43 2.34 16.65
C LEU A 163 -3.29 1.12 17.00
N ARG A 164 -3.57 0.93 18.30
CA ARG A 164 -4.46 -0.14 18.79
C ARG A 164 -5.91 0.01 18.34
N ALA A 165 -6.33 1.22 17.97
CA ALA A 165 -7.66 1.50 17.43
C ALA A 165 -7.76 1.29 15.91
N LEU A 166 -6.67 0.91 15.23
CA LEU A 166 -6.73 0.61 13.79
C LEU A 166 -7.62 -0.62 13.55
N PRO A 167 -8.46 -0.59 12.50
CA PRO A 167 -9.05 -1.83 12.00
C PRO A 167 -7.94 -2.76 11.51
N ARG A 168 -8.25 -4.05 11.32
CA ARG A 168 -7.34 -4.95 10.61
C ARG A 168 -7.09 -4.40 9.20
N LEU A 169 -5.82 -4.23 8.85
CA LEU A 169 -5.37 -3.69 7.56
C LEU A 169 -4.73 -4.82 6.75
N GLU A 170 -4.80 -4.69 5.42
CA GLU A 170 -4.01 -5.55 4.53
C GLU A 170 -2.55 -5.11 4.58
N ASP A 171 -2.31 -3.80 4.48
CA ASP A 171 -0.98 -3.22 4.59
C ASP A 171 -1.00 -2.07 5.61
N LEU A 172 -0.07 -2.12 6.56
CA LEU A 172 0.25 -0.99 7.43
C LEU A 172 1.69 -0.57 7.20
N GLN A 173 1.91 0.67 6.77
CA GLN A 173 3.23 1.27 6.70
C GLN A 173 3.33 2.41 7.71
N ILE A 174 4.38 2.38 8.52
CA ILE A 174 4.77 3.48 9.41
C ILE A 174 6.20 3.84 9.07
N THR A 175 6.33 4.82 8.18
CA THR A 175 7.61 5.46 7.88
C THR A 175 7.79 6.64 8.82
N THR A 176 8.87 6.61 9.60
CA THR A 176 9.26 7.77 10.41
C THR A 176 10.37 8.48 9.65
N PRO A 177 10.15 9.69 9.11
CA PRO A 177 11.16 10.35 8.30
C PRO A 177 12.43 10.56 9.12
N ILE A 178 13.52 9.94 8.68
CA ILE A 178 14.86 10.10 9.27
C ILE A 178 15.41 11.51 9.01
N ARG A 179 14.82 12.25 8.06
CA ARG A 179 15.31 13.55 7.60
C ARG A 179 14.18 14.57 7.47
N TYR A 180 14.04 15.44 8.46
CA TYR A 180 13.47 16.76 8.23
C TYR A 180 14.63 17.73 7.99
N ARG A 181 14.69 18.31 6.80
CA ARG A 181 15.62 19.41 6.51
C ARG A 181 15.11 20.66 7.22
N ILE A 182 15.55 20.89 8.46
CA ILE A 182 15.28 22.14 9.19
C ILE A 182 16.38 23.14 8.82
N GLY A 183 16.21 23.85 7.68
CA GLY A 183 17.15 24.86 7.19
C GLY A 183 18.23 24.33 6.22
N PHE A 184 19.43 24.91 6.26
CA PHE A 184 20.58 24.48 5.45
C PHE A 184 21.41 23.35 6.08
N SER A 185 21.03 22.87 7.26
CA SER A 185 21.65 21.72 7.91
C SER A 185 20.74 20.49 7.84
N ASP A 186 21.32 19.36 7.43
CA ASP A 186 20.70 18.05 7.56
C ASP A 186 20.74 17.65 9.04
N GLN A 187 19.83 18.20 9.85
CA GLN A 187 19.62 17.72 11.21
C GLN A 187 18.73 16.47 11.18
N TYR A 188 19.35 15.33 11.45
CA TYR A 188 18.68 14.07 11.70
C TYR A 188 17.89 14.18 13.00
N VAL A 189 16.57 14.41 12.90
CA VAL A 189 15.69 14.21 14.05
C VAL A 189 15.64 12.71 14.27
N ARG A 190 16.16 12.23 15.40
CA ARG A 190 16.05 10.81 15.78
C ARG A 190 14.58 10.42 15.70
N THR A 191 14.28 9.50 14.79
CA THR A 191 12.99 8.84 14.71
C THR A 191 12.72 8.11 16.01
N THR A 192 11.48 8.18 16.50
CA THR A 192 11.08 7.35 17.63
C THR A 192 11.26 5.89 17.25
N GLU A 193 11.94 5.14 18.12
CA GLU A 193 12.16 3.71 17.93
C GLU A 193 10.88 2.94 18.26
N ILE A 194 10.49 2.01 17.40
CA ILE A 194 9.34 1.13 17.63
C ILE A 194 9.85 -0.04 18.48
N SER A 195 9.29 -0.20 19.68
CA SER A 195 9.65 -1.31 20.57
C SER A 195 9.21 -2.65 20.00
N ALA A 196 9.90 -3.73 20.38
CA ALA A 196 9.52 -5.09 20.03
C ALA A 196 8.07 -5.43 20.42
N ASP A 197 7.63 -5.03 21.62
CA ASP A 197 6.24 -5.25 22.07
C ASP A 197 5.22 -4.63 21.11
N LEU A 198 5.42 -3.36 20.73
CA LEU A 198 4.53 -2.68 19.79
C LEU A 198 4.61 -3.32 18.40
N PHE A 199 5.81 -3.71 17.97
CA PHE A 199 5.98 -4.44 16.71
C PHE A 199 5.18 -5.74 16.68
N PHE A 200 5.27 -6.58 17.71
CA PHE A 200 4.51 -7.84 17.77
C PHE A 200 3.01 -7.61 17.93
N GLU A 201 2.58 -6.55 18.63
CA GLU A 201 1.16 -6.15 18.65
C GLU A 201 0.66 -5.82 17.22
N LEU A 202 1.40 -4.99 16.47
CA LEU A 202 1.05 -4.62 15.10
C LEU A 202 1.11 -5.83 14.16
N LEU A 203 2.12 -6.68 14.32
CA LEU A 203 2.24 -7.93 13.58
C LEU A 203 1.05 -8.86 13.88
N GLY A 204 0.61 -8.97 15.12
CA GLY A 204 -0.58 -9.77 15.44
C GLY A 204 -1.88 -9.20 14.83
N ALA A 205 -1.95 -7.88 14.64
CA ALA A 205 -3.17 -7.19 14.23
C ALA A 205 -3.33 -7.02 12.71
N HIS A 206 -2.23 -6.93 11.94
CA HIS A 206 -2.23 -6.59 10.52
C HIS A 206 -1.59 -7.70 9.67
N GLN A 207 -2.05 -7.83 8.42
CA GLN A 207 -1.52 -8.85 7.51
C GLN A 207 -0.05 -8.53 7.16
N ASN A 208 0.17 -7.42 6.48
CA ASN A 208 1.49 -6.92 6.11
C ASN A 208 1.85 -5.68 6.94
N VAL A 209 3.11 -5.60 7.33
CA VAL A 209 3.60 -4.58 8.26
C VAL A 209 4.94 -4.04 7.76
N HIS A 210 5.00 -2.74 7.48
CA HIS A 210 6.18 -2.04 6.97
C HIS A 210 6.58 -0.94 7.95
N LEU A 211 7.58 -1.19 8.79
CA LEU A 211 7.94 -0.30 9.90
C LEU A 211 9.39 0.13 9.78
N ASP A 212 9.62 1.43 9.87
CA ASP A 212 10.97 1.96 10.03
C ASP A 212 11.40 1.97 11.51
N ASN A 213 12.70 1.79 11.74
CA ASN A 213 13.37 1.98 13.03
C ASN A 213 12.80 1.10 14.17
N VAL A 214 12.74 -0.20 13.92
CA VAL A 214 12.28 -1.20 14.89
C VAL A 214 13.44 -1.69 15.75
N ALA A 215 13.26 -1.68 17.07
CA ALA A 215 14.17 -2.29 18.03
C ALA A 215 13.77 -3.75 18.27
N LEU A 216 14.52 -4.66 17.66
CA LEU A 216 14.47 -6.09 17.97
C LEU A 216 15.83 -6.57 18.49
N THR A 217 15.80 -7.61 19.27
CA THR A 217 16.94 -8.46 19.62
C THR A 217 17.07 -9.60 18.59
N PRO A 218 18.22 -10.30 18.52
CA PRO A 218 18.37 -11.47 17.67
C PRO A 218 17.26 -12.53 17.88
N GLY A 219 16.92 -12.84 19.15
CA GLY A 219 15.87 -13.82 19.45
C GLY A 219 14.46 -13.36 19.03
N GLU A 220 14.21 -12.05 19.00
CA GLU A 220 12.94 -11.51 18.49
C GLU A 220 12.87 -11.55 16.95
N LEU A 221 14.00 -11.40 16.25
CA LEU A 221 14.05 -11.67 14.81
C LEU A 221 13.78 -13.15 14.50
N ASP A 222 14.36 -14.07 15.27
CA ASP A 222 14.08 -15.51 15.12
C ASP A 222 12.59 -15.82 15.36
N ARG A 223 12.01 -15.22 16.40
CA ARG A 223 10.56 -15.32 16.66
C ARG A 223 9.72 -14.75 15.51
N THR A 224 10.17 -13.66 14.90
CA THR A 224 9.49 -13.05 13.74
C THR A 224 9.48 -14.02 12.56
N LEU A 225 10.61 -14.69 12.28
CA LEU A 225 10.71 -15.70 11.23
C LEU A 225 9.79 -16.90 11.47
N GLN A 226 9.70 -17.37 12.73
CA GLN A 226 8.78 -18.45 13.10
C GLN A 226 7.32 -18.06 12.83
N ILE A 227 6.92 -16.85 13.23
CA ILE A 227 5.56 -16.35 12.97
C ILE A 227 5.23 -16.32 11.47
N ILE A 228 6.18 -15.87 10.64
CA ILE A 228 6.00 -15.80 9.18
C ILE A 228 5.93 -17.20 8.57
N GLU A 229 6.83 -18.10 8.98
CA GLU A 229 6.91 -19.47 8.46
C GLU A 229 5.62 -20.27 8.73
N GLU A 230 5.06 -20.10 9.93
CA GLU A 230 3.84 -20.77 10.36
C GLU A 230 2.56 -20.16 9.74
N ASP A 231 2.65 -18.97 9.16
CA ASP A 231 1.50 -18.30 8.56
C ASP A 231 1.13 -18.98 7.23
N PRO A 232 -0.10 -19.52 7.09
CA PRO A 232 -0.53 -20.14 5.84
C PRO A 232 -0.87 -19.12 4.74
N THR A 233 -1.03 -17.85 5.10
CA THR A 233 -1.38 -16.77 4.17
C THR A 233 -0.13 -16.02 3.72
N GLU A 234 -0.10 -15.57 2.47
CA GLU A 234 1.01 -14.76 1.99
C GLU A 234 1.17 -13.50 2.84
N ARG A 235 2.38 -13.29 3.33
CA ARG A 235 2.69 -12.29 4.33
C ARG A 235 4.00 -11.60 3.99
N LEU A 236 3.99 -10.29 4.06
CA LEU A 236 5.13 -9.43 3.78
C LEU A 236 5.40 -8.51 4.96
N ILE A 237 6.62 -8.54 5.48
CA ILE A 237 7.07 -7.65 6.56
C ILE A 237 8.30 -6.89 6.09
N HIS A 238 8.25 -5.56 6.14
CA HIS A 238 9.43 -4.72 5.91
C HIS A 238 9.84 -4.04 7.21
N LEU A 239 11.12 -4.14 7.54
CA LEU A 239 11.70 -3.60 8.77
C LEU A 239 12.88 -2.71 8.44
N GLY A 240 12.87 -1.48 8.93
CA GLY A 240 14.06 -0.67 9.08
C GLY A 240 14.75 -1.02 10.40
N VAL A 241 15.91 -1.67 10.36
CA VAL A 241 16.66 -2.08 11.56
C VAL A 241 18.05 -1.47 11.60
N LYS A 242 18.60 -1.28 12.80
CA LYS A 242 19.99 -0.86 12.96
C LYS A 242 20.92 -1.95 12.45
N ARG A 243 21.87 -1.57 11.60
CA ARG A 243 22.84 -2.49 10.99
C ARG A 243 23.67 -3.26 12.02
N SER A 244 24.08 -2.62 13.11
CA SER A 244 24.82 -3.29 14.19
C SER A 244 24.02 -4.41 14.87
N MET A 245 22.69 -4.27 14.93
CA MET A 245 21.79 -5.29 15.43
C MET A 245 21.63 -6.42 14.41
N LEU A 246 21.51 -6.10 13.12
CA LEU A 246 21.45 -7.10 12.05
C LEU A 246 22.75 -7.91 11.93
N ALA A 247 23.92 -7.26 12.06
CA ALA A 247 25.21 -7.93 12.08
C ALA A 247 25.35 -8.87 13.28
N LYS A 248 24.85 -8.49 14.46
CA LYS A 248 24.80 -9.37 15.64
C LYS A 248 23.91 -10.58 15.41
N TRP A 249 22.74 -10.38 14.80
CA TRP A 249 21.83 -11.46 14.46
C TRP A 249 22.45 -12.43 13.44
N MET A 250 22.99 -11.93 12.32
CA MET A 250 23.64 -12.77 11.31
C MET A 250 24.83 -13.57 11.87
N ASN A 251 25.72 -12.92 12.63
CA ASN A 251 26.80 -13.64 13.30
C ASN A 251 26.27 -14.69 14.30
N GLY A 252 25.17 -14.39 14.99
CA GLY A 252 24.52 -15.30 15.94
C GLY A 252 23.96 -16.56 15.27
N ILE A 253 23.47 -16.47 14.04
CA ILE A 253 23.02 -17.61 13.23
C ILE A 253 24.16 -18.24 12.39
N GLY A 254 25.41 -17.79 12.59
CA GLY A 254 26.60 -18.31 11.90
C GLY A 254 26.77 -17.84 10.46
N ILE A 255 25.97 -16.87 10.00
CA ILE A 255 26.16 -16.23 8.70
C ILE A 255 27.29 -15.21 8.80
N THR A 256 28.28 -15.30 7.92
CA THR A 256 29.46 -14.43 7.92
C THR A 256 29.67 -13.76 6.56
N LYS A 257 30.52 -12.73 6.53
CA LYS A 257 30.85 -11.97 5.32
C LYS A 257 31.55 -12.79 4.22
N ASP A 258 32.09 -13.94 4.57
CA ASP A 258 32.88 -14.78 3.69
C ASP A 258 32.04 -15.89 3.04
N MET A 259 30.74 -15.98 3.39
CA MET A 259 29.80 -16.95 2.80
C MET A 259 29.32 -16.49 1.42
N GLU A 260 29.17 -17.44 0.51
CA GLU A 260 28.73 -17.23 -0.87
C GLU A 260 27.37 -17.89 -1.11
N ALA A 261 26.75 -17.59 -2.27
CA ALA A 261 25.50 -18.21 -2.66
C ALA A 261 25.61 -19.74 -2.72
N GLY A 262 24.70 -20.43 -2.03
CA GLY A 262 24.68 -21.88 -1.84
C GLY A 262 25.26 -22.35 -0.50
N ASP A 263 25.94 -21.48 0.26
CA ASP A 263 26.43 -21.83 1.59
C ASP A 263 25.27 -21.90 2.61
N CYS A 264 25.40 -22.82 3.57
CA CYS A 264 24.41 -23.03 4.63
C CYS A 264 25.01 -22.86 6.02
N SER A 265 24.23 -22.30 6.94
CA SER A 265 24.50 -22.29 8.39
C SER A 265 23.24 -22.72 9.15
N GLY A 266 23.23 -23.96 9.64
CA GLY A 266 22.05 -24.55 10.26
C GLY A 266 20.89 -24.67 9.27
N GLU A 267 19.77 -23.99 9.55
CA GLU A 267 18.58 -23.95 8.70
C GLU A 267 18.57 -22.77 7.71
N PHE A 268 19.60 -21.93 7.75
CA PHE A 268 19.76 -20.79 6.86
C PHE A 268 20.62 -21.15 5.67
N GLU A 269 20.22 -20.66 4.50
CA GLU A 269 20.96 -20.77 3.25
C GLU A 269 21.12 -19.38 2.64
N VAL A 270 22.33 -19.09 2.14
CA VAL A 270 22.58 -17.90 1.33
C VAL A 270 22.10 -18.18 -0.09
N VAL A 271 20.97 -17.60 -0.49
CA VAL A 271 20.41 -17.83 -1.83
C VAL A 271 21.14 -17.00 -2.86
N ASN A 272 21.41 -15.74 -2.51
CA ASN A 272 22.00 -14.78 -3.42
C ASN A 272 22.78 -13.70 -2.65
N GLU A 273 23.88 -13.24 -3.24
CA GLU A 273 24.65 -12.12 -2.74
C GLU A 273 24.95 -11.17 -3.90
N MET A 274 24.38 -9.96 -3.85
CA MET A 274 24.65 -8.91 -4.82
C MET A 274 25.52 -7.82 -4.18
N LYS A 275 26.85 -8.04 -4.16
CA LYS A 275 27.84 -7.11 -3.58
C LYS A 275 27.71 -5.68 -4.12
N SER A 276 27.43 -5.52 -5.43
CA SER A 276 27.26 -4.20 -6.06
C SER A 276 26.05 -3.40 -5.55
N ARG A 277 25.05 -4.08 -4.96
CA ARG A 277 23.84 -3.47 -4.41
C ARG A 277 23.77 -3.54 -2.88
N GLN A 278 24.82 -4.07 -2.23
CA GLN A 278 24.83 -4.32 -0.79
C GLN A 278 23.58 -5.09 -0.35
N MET A 279 23.27 -6.16 -1.09
CA MET A 279 22.06 -6.96 -0.88
C MET A 279 22.43 -8.42 -0.65
N ILE A 280 21.79 -9.02 0.36
CA ILE A 280 21.91 -10.44 0.69
C ILE A 280 20.49 -11.02 0.73
N GLU A 281 20.29 -12.14 0.06
CA GLU A 281 19.07 -12.94 0.11
C GLU A 281 19.36 -14.22 0.88
N LEU A 282 18.64 -14.45 1.97
CA LEU A 282 18.71 -15.68 2.75
C LEU A 282 17.38 -16.43 2.66
N ARG A 283 17.47 -17.76 2.71
CA ARG A 283 16.31 -18.63 2.90
C ARG A 283 16.38 -19.26 4.28
N TYR A 284 15.27 -19.19 4.99
CA TYR A 284 15.04 -19.90 6.25
C TYR A 284 13.80 -20.75 6.11
N ARG A 285 13.95 -22.07 5.92
CA ARG A 285 12.82 -22.99 5.68
C ARG A 285 11.90 -22.47 4.55
N ARG A 286 10.66 -22.10 4.90
CA ARG A 286 9.64 -21.54 4.01
C ARG A 286 9.54 -20.01 4.10
N ALA A 287 10.60 -19.33 4.53
CA ALA A 287 10.68 -17.88 4.56
C ALA A 287 11.86 -17.39 3.71
N SER A 288 11.62 -16.31 2.97
CA SER A 288 12.62 -15.53 2.24
C SER A 288 12.96 -14.29 3.06
N ILE A 289 14.25 -13.95 3.12
CA ILE A 289 14.79 -12.84 3.89
C ILE A 289 15.65 -12.02 2.94
N TRP A 290 15.21 -10.81 2.64
CA TRP A 290 15.89 -9.87 1.76
C TRP A 290 16.47 -8.75 2.59
N ILE A 291 17.79 -8.60 2.55
CA ILE A 291 18.50 -7.58 3.32
C ILE A 291 19.14 -6.62 2.33
N GLU A 292 18.73 -5.34 2.38
CA GLU A 292 19.29 -4.28 1.55
C GLU A 292 20.13 -3.28 2.37
N ARG A 293 21.10 -2.67 1.68
CA ARG A 293 22.01 -1.64 2.24
C ARG A 293 22.79 -2.16 3.44
N PHE A 294 23.12 -3.45 3.45
CA PHE A 294 23.88 -4.05 4.51
C PHE A 294 25.38 -4.07 4.21
N ASP A 295 26.16 -3.68 5.21
CA ASP A 295 27.61 -3.71 5.20
C ASP A 295 28.07 -4.15 6.59
N TRP A 296 29.01 -5.07 6.66
CA TRP A 296 29.55 -5.58 7.91
C TRP A 296 30.36 -4.54 8.71
N THR A 297 30.76 -3.42 8.10
CA THR A 297 31.81 -2.54 8.63
C THR A 297 31.34 -1.18 9.17
N SER A 298 30.12 -0.74 8.85
CA SER A 298 29.65 0.62 9.18
C SER A 298 28.42 0.56 10.07
N ASP A 299 28.28 1.43 11.07
CA ASP A 299 27.14 1.42 12.01
C ASP A 299 26.06 2.49 11.75
N GLU A 300 26.31 3.45 10.85
CA GLU A 300 25.56 4.71 10.85
C GLU A 300 24.20 4.68 10.13
N GLN A 301 23.96 3.74 9.22
CA GLN A 301 22.73 3.70 8.42
C GLN A 301 21.85 2.50 8.75
N PRO A 302 20.52 2.67 8.81
CA PRO A 302 19.61 1.55 8.93
C PRO A 302 19.69 0.66 7.68
N CYS A 303 19.49 -0.63 7.88
CA CYS A 303 19.28 -1.60 6.82
C CYS A 303 17.78 -1.84 6.64
N HIS A 304 17.38 -2.18 5.43
CA HIS A 304 16.03 -2.62 5.16
C HIS A 304 16.02 -4.14 5.11
N VAL A 305 15.14 -4.75 5.88
CA VAL A 305 14.95 -6.19 5.94
C VAL A 305 13.53 -6.46 5.51
N GLU A 306 13.36 -7.20 4.43
CA GLU A 306 12.10 -7.71 3.95
C GLU A 306 12.02 -9.20 4.25
N LEU A 307 10.92 -9.62 4.87
CA LEU A 307 10.64 -10.99 5.25
C LEU A 307 9.33 -11.41 4.59
N GLN A 308 9.36 -12.53 3.89
CA GLN A 308 8.17 -13.06 3.20
C GLN A 308 8.08 -14.56 3.39
N ASN A 309 6.89 -15.10 3.67
CA ASN A 309 6.70 -16.54 3.59
C ASN A 309 6.59 -16.97 2.11
N ILE A 310 7.12 -18.15 1.82
CA ILE A 310 7.03 -18.80 0.53
C ILE A 310 5.75 -19.65 0.57
N PRO A 311 4.72 -19.31 -0.22
CA PRO A 311 3.47 -20.06 -0.23
C PRO A 311 3.75 -21.53 -0.55
N ASP A 312 3.19 -22.45 0.22
CA ASP A 312 3.19 -23.86 -0.15
C ASP A 312 2.17 -24.04 -1.28
N PRO A 313 2.61 -24.36 -2.53
CA PRO A 313 1.70 -24.46 -3.67
C PRO A 313 0.56 -25.45 -3.44
N MET A 314 0.81 -26.51 -2.67
CA MET A 314 -0.20 -27.52 -2.31
C MET A 314 -1.20 -26.98 -1.28
N GLY A 315 -0.73 -26.26 -0.27
CA GLY A 315 -1.56 -25.65 0.78
C GLY A 315 -2.52 -24.60 0.22
N THR A 316 -2.04 -23.74 -0.69
CA THR A 316 -2.87 -22.71 -1.34
C THR A 316 -3.97 -23.34 -2.21
N MET A 317 -3.66 -24.42 -2.92
CA MET A 317 -4.63 -25.14 -3.75
C MET A 317 -5.75 -25.79 -2.91
N LEU A 318 -5.42 -26.35 -1.75
CA LEU A 318 -6.40 -26.95 -0.83
C LEU A 318 -7.32 -25.90 -0.17
N GLN A 319 -6.78 -24.74 0.24
CA GLN A 319 -7.60 -23.64 0.77
C GLN A 319 -8.56 -23.06 -0.27
N GLN A 320 -8.12 -22.89 -1.52
CA GLN A 320 -8.99 -22.41 -2.61
C GLN A 320 -10.12 -23.40 -2.90
N LEU A 321 -9.82 -24.71 -2.88
CA LEU A 321 -10.85 -25.75 -3.01
C LEU A 321 -11.86 -25.71 -1.86
N GLN A 322 -11.42 -25.53 -0.62
CA GLN A 322 -12.31 -25.44 0.54
C GLN A 322 -13.23 -24.21 0.51
N GLN A 323 -12.71 -23.05 0.09
CA GLN A 323 -13.49 -21.82 -0.08
C GLN A 323 -14.52 -21.96 -1.21
N HIS A 324 -14.16 -22.61 -2.31
CA HIS A 324 -15.12 -22.90 -3.39
C HIS A 324 -16.20 -23.90 -2.96
N MET A 325 -15.87 -24.97 -2.23
CA MET A 325 -16.88 -25.91 -1.75
C MET A 325 -17.86 -25.29 -0.75
N HIS A 326 -17.43 -24.34 0.08
CA HIS A 326 -18.35 -23.62 0.99
C HIS A 326 -19.30 -22.67 0.25
N GLY A 327 -18.88 -22.09 -0.88
CA GLY A 327 -19.75 -21.28 -1.73
C GLY A 327 -20.79 -22.08 -2.54
N PHE A 328 -20.67 -23.41 -2.60
CA PHE A 328 -21.63 -24.29 -3.27
C PHE A 328 -22.66 -24.93 -2.33
N LEU A 329 -22.47 -24.81 -1.00
CA LEU A 329 -23.33 -25.41 0.03
C LEU A 329 -24.22 -24.38 0.74
N VAL A 330 -24.24 -23.13 0.25
CA VAL A 330 -25.18 -22.05 0.63
C VAL A 330 -25.96 -21.66 -0.61
#